data_AF-A0A899NJ52-F1
#
_entry.id   AF-A0A899NJ52-F1
#
_cell.length_a   1.000
_cell.length_b   1.000
_cell.length_c   1.000
_cell.angle_alpha   90.00
_cell.angle_beta   90.00
_cell.angle_gamma   90.00
#
_symmetry.space_group_name_H-M   'P 1'
#
loop_
_entity.id
_entity.type
_entity.pdbx_description
1 polymer ?
#
loop_
_entity_poly.entity_id
_entity_poly.type
_entity_poly.pdbx_seq_one_letter_code
_entity_poly.pdbx_strand_id
1 'polypeptide(L)'
;MNDSSKRKIISQSEISKKIAAMNEELQGFWANNSWDIRKCPHPSAIELSKNPTLRNRWVRFERVKNLWLRTELKYFYFYHLNNGIWNAKTVWIRKGTVINRMLDFLDLKYPNITSITEVPIKKAMTEYRTYLTEQGVRITTTNYKITANQEKIAVEANSYYVTNLKQFMEFYEDFYFDGEEWDKDIWDRRKLPLPDDKVNPTQYEYVINFKGVRNTYFKQLVKRYCKLRLNTDSFSYVCDIAQKLKEFFNFLDMNFKHVQRINQLTRMEIEAYLSELNMMGIKPSTITGRISILEGLFSTLLRLEWNDIPSKVLIYPEDGHVFNM
;
A
#
# COMPACT_ATOMS: atom_id res chain seq x y z
N MET A 1 -12.49 0.87 -22.37
CA MET A 1 -11.50 1.41 -23.32
C MET A 1 -10.62 2.41 -22.58
N ASN A 2 -9.31 2.27 -22.76
CA ASN A 2 -8.19 2.95 -22.09
C ASN A 2 -8.00 2.72 -20.57
N ASP A 3 -7.80 1.47 -20.17
CA ASP A 3 -7.07 1.15 -18.93
C ASP A 3 -5.56 1.05 -19.22
N SER A 4 -5.01 2.17 -19.67
CA SER A 4 -3.57 2.38 -19.77
C SER A 4 -3.33 3.84 -19.44
N SER A 5 -3.51 4.20 -18.16
CA SER A 5 -2.60 5.19 -17.60
C SER A 5 -1.20 4.65 -17.91
N LYS A 6 -0.51 5.25 -18.90
CA LYS A 6 0.90 4.94 -19.16
C LYS A 6 1.57 5.00 -17.80
N ARG A 7 2.10 3.87 -17.32
CA ARG A 7 2.79 3.83 -16.03
C ARG A 7 3.81 4.96 -16.05
N LYS A 8 3.62 5.94 -15.16
CA LYS A 8 4.47 7.13 -15.07
C LYS A 8 5.78 6.69 -14.42
N ILE A 9 6.63 6.07 -15.22
CA ILE A 9 7.95 5.61 -14.81
C ILE A 9 8.96 6.43 -15.61
N ILE A 10 10.00 6.91 -14.92
CA ILE A 10 11.08 7.68 -15.53
C ILE A 10 11.71 6.92 -16.71
N SER A 11 12.36 7.64 -17.61
CA SER A 11 12.96 7.04 -18.80
C SER A 11 14.07 6.03 -18.45
N GLN A 12 14.36 5.12 -19.36
CA GLN A 12 15.47 4.16 -19.21
C GLN A 12 16.82 4.86 -18.95
N SER A 13 17.01 6.04 -19.54
CA SER A 13 18.22 6.85 -19.33
C SER A 13 18.34 7.33 -17.89
N GLU A 14 17.22 7.67 -17.24
CA GLU A 14 17.18 8.11 -15.86
C GLU A 14 17.28 6.94 -14.88
N ILE A 15 16.67 5.79 -15.20
CA ILE A 15 16.90 4.53 -14.46
C ILE A 15 18.39 4.20 -14.45
N SER A 16 19.08 4.32 -15.60
CA SER A 16 20.52 4.09 -15.70
C SER A 16 21.34 5.02 -14.79
N LYS A 17 20.95 6.31 -14.70
CA LYS A 17 21.56 7.25 -13.76
C LYS A 17 21.30 6.89 -12.30
N LYS A 18 20.07 6.47 -11.97
CA LYS A 18 19.72 6.00 -10.62
C LYS A 18 20.53 4.76 -10.23
N ILE A 19 20.72 3.81 -11.14
CA ILE A 19 21.54 2.62 -10.92
C ILE A 19 23.01 2.97 -10.67
N ALA A 20 23.54 3.96 -11.40
CA ALA A 20 24.89 4.48 -11.13
C ALA A 20 24.98 5.05 -9.70
N ALA A 21 24.04 5.91 -9.29
CA ALA A 21 23.98 6.46 -7.93
C ALA A 21 23.83 5.37 -6.86
N MET A 22 23.03 4.33 -7.09
CA MET A 22 22.93 3.19 -6.17
C MET A 22 24.27 2.50 -5.97
N ASN A 23 25.07 2.34 -7.03
CA ASN A 23 26.40 1.73 -6.90
C ASN A 23 27.36 2.63 -6.12
N GLU A 24 27.23 3.95 -6.21
CA GLU A 24 27.98 4.90 -5.37
C GLU A 24 27.60 4.78 -3.89
N GLU A 25 26.35 4.46 -3.56
CA GLU A 25 25.91 4.20 -2.18
C GLU A 25 26.30 2.79 -1.69
N LEU A 26 26.26 1.78 -2.57
CA LEU A 26 26.55 0.37 -2.26
C LEU A 26 28.06 0.09 -2.19
N GLN A 27 28.76 0.79 -1.29
CA GLN A 27 30.21 0.67 -1.10
C GLN A 27 30.57 -0.18 0.14
N GLY A 28 31.85 -0.56 0.23
CA GLY A 28 32.39 -1.33 1.36
C GLY A 28 31.68 -2.67 1.57
N PHE A 29 31.08 -2.88 2.75
CA PHE A 29 30.31 -4.10 3.03
C PHE A 29 29.21 -4.36 2.01
N TRP A 30 28.53 -3.29 1.57
CA TRP A 30 27.36 -3.35 0.69
C TRP A 30 27.71 -3.62 -0.78
N ALA A 31 28.97 -3.43 -1.18
CA ALA A 31 29.46 -3.77 -2.52
C ALA A 31 29.41 -5.29 -2.79
N ASN A 32 29.54 -6.11 -1.74
CA ASN A 32 29.55 -7.56 -1.87
C ASN A 32 28.20 -8.13 -2.34
N ASN A 33 28.23 -9.27 -3.02
CA ASN A 33 27.03 -10.02 -3.42
C ASN A 33 26.54 -11.00 -2.33
N SER A 34 27.33 -11.17 -1.27
CA SER A 34 27.00 -11.98 -0.10
C SER A 34 27.16 -11.15 1.16
N TRP A 35 26.06 -10.88 1.85
CA TRP A 35 26.04 -10.08 3.06
C TRP A 35 25.95 -10.97 4.30
N ASP A 36 27.03 -10.97 5.05
CA ASP A 36 27.17 -11.64 6.33
C ASP A 36 26.73 -10.74 7.48
N ILE A 37 25.69 -11.12 8.21
CA ILE A 37 25.19 -10.32 9.34
C ILE A 37 26.26 -10.05 10.41
N ARG A 38 27.22 -10.96 10.59
CA ARG A 38 28.30 -10.80 11.61
C ARG A 38 29.36 -9.78 11.20
N LYS A 39 29.42 -9.41 9.92
CA LYS A 39 30.35 -8.40 9.37
C LYS A 39 29.63 -7.11 9.01
N CYS A 40 28.31 -7.06 9.15
CA CYS A 40 27.53 -5.89 8.79
C CYS A 40 27.74 -4.78 9.84
N PRO A 41 28.10 -3.55 9.43
CA PRO A 41 28.36 -2.45 10.36
C PRO A 41 27.09 -1.82 10.94
N HIS A 42 25.89 -2.22 10.48
CA HIS A 42 24.64 -1.61 10.93
C HIS A 42 24.36 -1.96 12.40
N PRO A 43 23.96 -1.00 13.28
CA PRO A 43 23.77 -1.25 14.71
C PRO A 43 22.84 -2.42 15.02
N SER A 44 21.70 -2.53 14.32
CA SER A 44 20.76 -3.64 14.53
C SER A 44 21.35 -5.00 14.11
N ALA A 45 22.31 -5.02 13.18
CA ALA A 45 22.98 -6.24 12.75
C ALA A 45 24.03 -6.66 13.78
N ILE A 46 24.80 -5.71 14.30
CA ILE A 46 25.74 -5.93 15.41
C ILE A 46 24.99 -6.52 16.61
N GLU A 47 23.86 -5.92 17.00
CA GLU A 47 23.03 -6.43 18.10
C GLU A 47 22.53 -7.86 17.83
N LEU A 48 21.92 -8.10 16.67
CA LEU A 48 21.39 -9.42 16.32
C LEU A 48 22.49 -10.49 16.20
N SER A 49 23.69 -10.11 15.78
CA SER A 49 24.83 -11.02 15.61
C SER A 49 25.33 -11.63 16.92
N LYS A 50 25.06 -10.99 18.06
CA LYS A 50 25.39 -11.48 19.40
C LYS A 50 24.53 -12.66 19.83
N ASN A 51 23.39 -12.90 19.18
CA ASN A 51 22.50 -14.00 19.53
C ASN A 51 23.15 -15.36 19.17
N PRO A 52 23.42 -16.24 20.15
CA PRO A 52 24.09 -17.52 19.91
C PRO A 52 23.24 -18.50 19.09
N THR A 53 21.92 -18.31 19.06
CA THR A 53 20.99 -19.18 18.30
C THR A 53 20.85 -18.78 16.83
N LEU A 54 21.56 -17.74 16.39
CA LEU A 54 21.48 -17.22 15.03
C LEU A 54 22.10 -18.20 14.01
N ARG A 55 21.23 -18.93 13.31
CA ARG A 55 21.64 -19.85 12.23
C ARG A 55 21.76 -19.18 10.87
N ASN A 56 20.84 -18.26 10.56
CA ASN A 56 20.80 -17.58 9.27
C ASN A 56 21.73 -16.38 9.26
N ARG A 57 22.90 -16.57 8.67
CA ARG A 57 23.99 -15.58 8.65
C ARG A 57 24.06 -14.76 7.36
N TRP A 58 23.58 -15.31 6.25
CA TRP A 58 23.85 -14.78 4.92
C TRP A 58 22.59 -14.34 4.19
N VAL A 59 22.68 -13.20 3.51
CA VAL A 59 21.82 -12.86 2.37
C VAL A 59 22.69 -12.90 1.13
N ARG A 60 22.29 -13.66 0.12
CA ARG A 60 23.09 -13.95 -1.08
C ARG A 60 22.33 -13.52 -2.33
N PHE A 61 22.98 -12.73 -3.17
CA PHE A 61 22.38 -12.13 -4.38
C PHE A 61 22.91 -12.74 -5.67
N GLU A 62 23.85 -13.70 -5.60
CA GLU A 62 24.53 -14.26 -6.77
C GLU A 62 23.60 -15.08 -7.68
N ARG A 63 22.46 -15.55 -7.17
CA ARG A 63 21.51 -16.40 -7.93
C ARG A 63 20.82 -15.65 -9.06
N VAL A 64 20.66 -14.34 -8.98
CA VAL A 64 20.20 -13.53 -10.11
C VAL A 64 21.42 -13.09 -10.92
N LYS A 65 21.53 -13.53 -12.17
CA LYS A 65 22.69 -13.22 -13.03
C LYS A 65 22.64 -11.81 -13.58
N ASN A 66 21.43 -11.31 -13.81
CA ASN A 66 21.18 -9.96 -14.28
C ASN A 66 21.73 -8.92 -13.29
N LEU A 67 22.69 -8.11 -13.73
CA LEU A 67 23.38 -7.13 -12.89
C LEU A 67 22.47 -5.97 -12.48
N TRP A 68 21.55 -5.53 -13.35
CA TRP A 68 20.61 -4.45 -13.06
C TRP A 68 19.68 -4.85 -11.91
N LEU A 69 19.04 -6.01 -12.03
CA LEU A 69 18.17 -6.55 -10.98
C LEU A 69 18.93 -6.82 -9.68
N ARG A 70 20.20 -7.25 -9.77
CA ARG A 70 21.03 -7.47 -8.59
C ARG A 70 21.29 -6.15 -7.86
N THR A 71 21.66 -5.09 -8.58
CA THR A 71 21.88 -3.77 -7.99
C THR A 71 20.59 -3.23 -7.37
N GLU A 72 19.46 -3.31 -8.10
CA GLU A 72 18.15 -2.90 -7.57
C GLU A 72 17.81 -3.66 -6.29
N LEU A 73 18.02 -4.97 -6.27
CA LEU A 73 17.69 -5.79 -5.12
C LEU A 73 18.58 -5.51 -3.91
N LYS A 74 19.89 -5.34 -4.13
CA LYS A 74 20.82 -4.93 -3.06
C LYS A 74 20.39 -3.57 -2.50
N TYR A 75 20.16 -2.59 -3.37
CA TYR A 75 19.74 -1.26 -2.96
C TYR A 75 18.42 -1.27 -2.19
N PHE A 76 17.45 -2.09 -2.59
CA PHE A 76 16.19 -2.27 -1.88
C PHE A 76 16.40 -2.66 -0.41
N TYR A 77 17.24 -3.65 -0.12
CA TYR A 77 17.55 -4.05 1.26
C TYR A 77 18.38 -3.02 2.01
N PHE A 78 19.37 -2.44 1.35
CA PHE A 78 20.23 -1.37 1.90
C PHE A 78 19.40 -0.15 2.33
N TYR A 79 18.55 0.34 1.43
CA TYR A 79 17.69 1.50 1.64
C TYR A 79 16.75 1.29 2.83
N HIS A 80 16.05 0.14 2.88
CA HIS A 80 15.12 -0.14 3.98
C HIS A 80 15.81 -0.26 5.32
N LEU A 81 17.02 -0.85 5.35
CA LEU A 81 17.78 -1.00 6.60
C LEU A 81 18.29 0.36 7.10
N ASN A 82 18.96 1.12 6.24
CA ASN A 82 19.63 2.37 6.65
C ASN A 82 18.66 3.53 6.92
N ASN A 83 17.45 3.49 6.35
CA ASN A 83 16.38 4.44 6.68
C ASN A 83 15.53 4.00 7.89
N GLY A 84 15.95 2.96 8.63
CA GLY A 84 15.24 2.48 9.82
C GLY A 84 13.86 1.87 9.55
N ILE A 85 13.50 1.66 8.27
CA ILE A 85 12.22 1.05 7.88
C ILE A 85 12.22 -0.41 8.31
N TRP A 86 13.33 -1.11 8.07
CA TRP A 86 13.57 -2.48 8.50
C TRP A 86 14.78 -2.56 9.42
N ASN A 87 14.77 -3.57 10.30
CA ASN A 87 15.94 -3.96 11.08
C ASN A 87 16.61 -5.20 10.47
N ALA A 88 17.80 -5.54 10.96
CA ALA A 88 18.55 -6.70 10.49
C ALA A 88 17.78 -8.02 10.63
N LYS A 89 16.93 -8.18 11.66
CA LYS A 89 16.06 -9.36 11.78
C LYS A 89 15.13 -9.50 10.58
N THR A 90 14.57 -8.39 10.10
CA THR A 90 13.71 -8.39 8.92
C THR A 90 14.49 -8.76 7.67
N VAL A 91 15.65 -8.13 7.43
CA VAL A 91 16.48 -8.37 6.24
C VAL A 91 17.02 -9.81 6.22
N TRP A 92 17.73 -10.27 7.26
CA TRP A 92 18.39 -11.58 7.25
C TRP A 92 17.46 -12.75 7.56
N ILE A 93 16.55 -12.61 8.53
CA ILE A 93 15.73 -13.74 9.00
C ILE A 93 14.44 -13.88 8.21
N ARG A 94 13.71 -12.78 8.00
CA ARG A 94 12.40 -12.84 7.33
C ARG A 94 12.54 -12.87 5.81
N LYS A 95 13.40 -12.01 5.26
CA LYS A 95 13.57 -11.88 3.80
C LYS A 95 14.67 -12.77 3.25
N GLY A 96 15.83 -12.80 3.91
CA GLY A 96 16.98 -13.59 3.50
C GLY A 96 16.72 -15.10 3.40
N THR A 97 15.80 -15.63 4.23
CA THR A 97 15.43 -17.05 4.19
C THR A 97 14.59 -17.44 2.97
N VAL A 98 13.82 -16.50 2.43
CA VAL A 98 12.88 -16.74 1.32
C VAL A 98 13.39 -16.20 -0.02
N ILE A 99 14.49 -15.45 -0.01
CA ILE A 99 14.98 -14.70 -1.18
C ILE A 99 15.35 -15.61 -2.35
N ASN A 100 15.95 -16.77 -2.10
CA ASN A 100 16.49 -17.63 -3.15
C ASN A 100 15.44 -18.04 -4.19
N ARG A 101 14.23 -18.40 -3.73
CA ARG A 101 13.13 -18.77 -4.65
C ARG A 101 12.70 -17.60 -5.54
N MET A 102 12.75 -16.38 -5.02
CA MET A 102 12.48 -15.17 -5.79
C MET A 102 13.58 -14.93 -6.82
N LEU A 103 14.86 -15.13 -6.47
CA LEU A 103 15.97 -14.95 -7.41
C LEU A 103 15.93 -15.97 -8.54
N ASP A 104 15.70 -17.24 -8.21
CA ASP A 104 15.60 -18.31 -9.20
C ASP A 104 14.45 -18.01 -10.18
N PHE A 105 13.32 -17.51 -9.68
CA PHE A 105 12.18 -17.09 -10.52
C PHE A 105 12.54 -15.92 -11.46
N LEU A 106 13.18 -14.87 -10.93
CA LEU A 106 13.55 -13.70 -11.73
C LEU A 106 14.58 -14.05 -12.81
N ASP A 107 15.58 -14.88 -12.50
CA ASP A 107 16.57 -15.37 -13.47
C ASP A 107 15.92 -16.22 -14.56
N LEU A 108 14.95 -17.06 -14.20
CA LEU A 108 14.22 -17.92 -15.14
C LEU A 108 13.28 -17.13 -16.07
N LYS A 109 12.48 -16.20 -15.52
CA LYS A 109 11.40 -15.55 -16.26
C LYS A 109 11.79 -14.23 -16.89
N TYR A 110 12.69 -13.48 -16.28
CA TYR A 110 13.06 -12.13 -16.71
C TYR A 110 14.58 -11.91 -16.73
N PRO A 111 15.36 -12.73 -17.47
CA PRO A 111 16.81 -12.65 -17.44
C PRO A 111 17.38 -11.35 -18.03
N ASN A 112 16.64 -10.68 -18.92
CA ASN A 112 17.15 -9.59 -19.77
C ASN A 112 16.54 -8.20 -19.47
N ILE A 113 15.71 -8.08 -18.43
CA ILE A 113 15.14 -6.77 -18.06
C ILE A 113 16.21 -5.89 -17.42
N THR A 114 16.15 -4.59 -17.65
CA THR A 114 17.05 -3.58 -17.08
C THR A 114 16.46 -2.91 -15.84
N SER A 115 15.19 -3.15 -15.54
CA SER A 115 14.56 -2.83 -14.25
C SER A 115 13.40 -3.77 -13.96
N ILE A 116 13.16 -4.05 -12.68
CA ILE A 116 11.99 -4.82 -12.23
C ILE A 116 10.65 -4.18 -12.65
N THR A 117 10.63 -2.87 -12.92
CA THR A 117 9.42 -2.12 -13.32
C THR A 117 8.95 -2.41 -14.74
N GLU A 118 9.81 -2.99 -15.59
CA GLU A 118 9.42 -3.42 -16.94
C GLU A 118 8.30 -4.46 -16.90
N VAL A 119 8.21 -5.24 -15.82
CA VAL A 119 7.17 -6.24 -15.63
C VAL A 119 6.03 -5.66 -14.78
N PRO A 120 4.76 -5.66 -15.27
CA PRO A 120 3.63 -5.26 -14.45
C PRO A 120 3.51 -6.13 -13.20
N ILE A 121 3.33 -5.51 -12.02
CA ILE A 121 3.20 -6.22 -10.73
C ILE A 121 2.16 -7.35 -10.81
N LYS A 122 0.97 -7.08 -11.36
CA LYS A 122 -0.10 -8.09 -11.45
C LYS A 122 0.35 -9.33 -12.22
N LYS A 123 1.09 -9.15 -13.33
CA LYS A 123 1.63 -10.23 -14.15
C LYS A 123 2.68 -11.03 -13.37
N ALA A 124 3.70 -10.37 -12.86
CA ALA A 124 4.77 -11.01 -12.09
C ALA A 124 4.24 -11.77 -10.87
N MET A 125 3.26 -11.20 -10.16
CA MET A 125 2.68 -11.83 -8.97
C MET A 125 1.83 -13.06 -9.29
N THR A 126 1.18 -13.10 -10.47
CA THR A 126 0.49 -14.31 -10.93
C THR A 126 1.50 -15.39 -11.30
N GLU A 127 2.47 -15.06 -12.14
CA GLU A 127 3.50 -16.01 -12.60
C GLU A 127 4.34 -16.56 -11.43
N TYR A 128 4.68 -15.72 -10.46
CA TYR A 128 5.46 -16.16 -9.30
C TYR A 128 4.67 -17.08 -8.37
N ARG A 129 3.36 -16.83 -8.19
CA ARG A 129 2.52 -17.74 -7.40
C ARG A 129 2.43 -19.11 -8.07
N THR A 130 2.22 -19.15 -9.38
CA THR A 130 2.23 -20.40 -10.15
C THR A 130 3.56 -21.14 -9.97
N TYR A 131 4.69 -20.44 -10.14
CA TYR A 131 6.02 -21.00 -9.93
C TYR A 131 6.22 -21.58 -8.51
N LEU A 132 5.77 -20.87 -7.47
CA LEU A 132 5.88 -21.36 -6.10
C LEU A 132 5.02 -22.61 -5.87
N THR A 133 3.80 -22.65 -6.41
CA THR A 133 2.90 -23.80 -6.31
C THR A 133 3.48 -25.04 -7.01
N GLU A 134 4.04 -24.88 -8.22
CA GLU A 134 4.72 -25.95 -8.94
C GLU A 134 5.93 -26.52 -8.18
N GLN A 135 6.57 -25.69 -7.35
CA GLN A 135 7.69 -26.09 -6.48
C GLN A 135 7.24 -26.63 -5.11
N GLY A 136 5.93 -26.82 -4.89
CA GLY A 136 5.38 -27.29 -3.62
C GLY A 136 5.50 -26.29 -2.47
N VAL A 137 5.72 -25.00 -2.75
CA VAL A 137 5.89 -23.95 -1.74
C VAL A 137 4.53 -23.34 -1.39
N ARG A 138 4.19 -23.32 -0.10
CA ARG A 138 2.95 -22.70 0.38
C ARG A 138 2.99 -21.18 0.16
N ILE A 139 2.02 -20.68 -0.60
CA ILE A 139 1.92 -19.26 -0.96
C ILE A 139 1.19 -18.40 0.09
N THR A 140 0.49 -19.02 1.04
CA THR A 140 -0.22 -18.35 2.14
C THR A 140 0.32 -18.74 3.52
N THR A 141 0.03 -17.92 4.52
CA THR A 141 0.31 -18.17 5.94
C THR A 141 -0.91 -17.80 6.77
N THR A 142 -1.03 -18.36 7.96
CA THR A 142 -2.05 -17.97 8.92
C THR A 142 -1.53 -16.82 9.78
N ASN A 143 -2.21 -15.69 9.73
CA ASN A 143 -2.06 -14.59 10.69
C ASN A 143 -3.25 -14.60 11.65
N TYR A 144 -3.20 -13.72 12.65
CA TYR A 144 -4.31 -13.57 13.59
C TYR A 144 -4.72 -12.11 13.69
N LYS A 145 -6.02 -11.88 13.83
CA LYS A 145 -6.61 -10.58 14.16
C LYS A 145 -7.39 -10.70 15.46
N ILE A 146 -7.39 -9.61 16.22
CA ILE A 146 -8.23 -9.47 17.41
C ILE A 146 -9.52 -8.77 16.97
N THR A 147 -10.67 -9.36 17.26
CA THR A 147 -11.98 -8.77 16.95
C THR A 147 -12.36 -7.70 17.97
N ALA A 148 -13.44 -6.97 17.72
CA ALA A 148 -14.01 -6.02 18.68
C ALA A 148 -14.36 -6.70 20.02
N ASN A 149 -14.66 -8.00 19.99
CA ASN A 149 -14.95 -8.83 21.17
C ASN A 149 -13.69 -9.41 21.82
N GLN A 150 -12.50 -8.92 21.46
CA GLN A 150 -11.19 -9.40 21.94
C GLN A 150 -10.87 -10.86 21.58
N GLU A 151 -11.56 -11.43 20.58
CA GLU A 151 -11.33 -12.80 20.15
C GLU A 151 -10.22 -12.85 19.10
N LYS A 152 -9.37 -13.88 19.19
CA LYS A 152 -8.29 -14.10 18.23
C LYS A 152 -8.79 -14.96 17.07
N ILE A 153 -9.06 -14.34 15.93
CA ILE A 153 -9.47 -15.04 14.70
C ILE A 153 -8.28 -15.30 13.78
N ALA A 154 -8.23 -16.50 13.20
CA ALA A 154 -7.26 -16.84 12.17
C ALA A 154 -7.65 -16.17 10.84
N VAL A 155 -6.69 -15.53 10.19
CA VAL A 155 -6.88 -14.92 8.87
C VAL A 155 -5.80 -15.41 7.92
N GLU A 156 -6.18 -15.70 6.68
CA GLU A 156 -5.21 -16.05 5.66
C GLU A 156 -4.48 -14.79 5.16
N ALA A 157 -3.16 -14.89 5.07
CA ALA A 157 -2.28 -13.83 4.59
C ALA A 157 -1.31 -14.37 3.54
N ASN A 158 -0.71 -13.49 2.74
CA ASN A 158 0.37 -13.88 1.85
C ASN A 158 1.57 -14.41 2.66
N SER A 159 2.19 -15.47 2.17
CA SER A 159 3.47 -15.94 2.70
C SER A 159 4.57 -14.88 2.57
N TYR A 160 5.67 -15.07 3.29
CA TYR A 160 6.85 -14.20 3.15
C TYR A 160 7.46 -14.26 1.74
N TYR A 161 7.35 -15.39 1.03
CA TYR A 161 7.78 -15.52 -0.36
C TYR A 161 7.04 -14.53 -1.26
N VAL A 162 5.71 -14.59 -1.26
CA VAL A 162 4.85 -13.72 -2.07
C VAL A 162 5.02 -12.25 -1.66
N THR A 163 5.10 -11.98 -0.36
CA THR A 163 5.25 -10.62 0.17
C THR A 163 6.59 -10.00 -0.22
N ASN A 164 7.68 -10.78 -0.29
CA ASN A 164 9.01 -10.25 -0.63
C ASN A 164 9.06 -9.72 -2.07
N LEU A 165 8.62 -10.50 -3.06
CA LEU A 165 8.59 -10.03 -4.45
C LEU A 165 7.67 -8.82 -4.60
N LYS A 166 6.48 -8.87 -3.99
CA LYS A 166 5.52 -7.76 -4.07
C LYS A 166 6.12 -6.45 -3.56
N GLN A 167 6.75 -6.48 -2.38
CA GLN A 167 7.36 -5.27 -1.80
C GLN A 167 8.54 -4.76 -2.62
N PHE A 168 9.35 -5.66 -3.19
CA PHE A 168 10.45 -5.28 -4.08
C PHE A 168 9.94 -4.54 -5.32
N MET A 169 8.89 -5.06 -5.97
CA MET A 169 8.31 -4.40 -7.15
C MET A 169 7.58 -3.11 -6.80
N GLU A 170 6.80 -3.08 -5.72
CA GLU A 170 6.07 -1.88 -5.28
C GLU A 170 7.04 -0.75 -4.89
N PHE A 171 8.19 -1.08 -4.29
CA PHE A 171 9.24 -0.11 -4.01
C PHE A 171 9.75 0.56 -5.28
N TYR A 172 10.07 -0.20 -6.33
CA TYR A 172 10.62 0.39 -7.55
C TYR A 172 9.59 1.09 -8.42
N GLU A 173 8.33 0.66 -8.42
CA GLU A 173 7.23 1.42 -9.04
C GLU A 173 7.06 2.80 -8.38
N ASP A 174 7.31 2.91 -7.07
CA ASP A 174 7.27 4.18 -6.35
C ASP A 174 8.58 4.99 -6.48
N PHE A 175 9.74 4.33 -6.45
CA PHE A 175 11.06 4.95 -6.51
C PHE A 175 11.38 5.55 -7.89
N TYR A 176 10.83 4.97 -8.96
CA TYR A 176 10.96 5.45 -10.34
C TYR A 176 9.72 6.18 -10.84
N PHE A 177 8.78 6.52 -9.96
CA PHE A 177 7.56 7.21 -10.34
C PHE A 177 7.85 8.63 -10.87
N ASP A 178 7.40 8.92 -12.08
CA ASP A 178 7.56 10.20 -12.77
C ASP A 178 6.30 11.07 -12.63
N GLY A 179 6.00 11.45 -11.40
CA GLY A 179 4.84 12.28 -11.09
C GLY A 179 4.80 12.70 -9.64
N GLU A 180 3.81 13.53 -9.30
CA GLU A 180 3.62 13.98 -7.92
C GLU A 180 3.00 12.88 -7.06
N GLU A 181 3.24 12.94 -5.75
CA GLU A 181 2.61 12.01 -4.81
C GLU A 181 1.07 12.00 -4.93
N TRP A 182 0.46 13.15 -5.25
CA TRP A 182 -0.99 13.28 -5.48
C TRP A 182 -1.52 12.43 -6.64
N ASP A 183 -0.69 12.12 -7.64
CA ASP A 183 -1.08 11.30 -8.79
C ASP A 183 -1.27 9.83 -8.40
N LYS A 184 -0.64 9.38 -7.32
CA LYS A 184 -0.64 7.98 -6.89
C LYS A 184 -1.97 7.56 -6.25
N ASP A 185 -2.21 6.25 -6.21
CA ASP A 185 -3.34 5.64 -5.47
C ASP A 185 -2.98 5.36 -4.00
N ILE A 186 -1.73 5.58 -3.60
CA ILE A 186 -1.26 5.55 -2.22
C ILE A 186 -0.48 6.84 -2.03
N TRP A 187 -0.85 7.63 -1.02
CA TRP A 187 -0.11 8.84 -0.66
C TRP A 187 0.66 8.59 0.61
N ASP A 188 1.98 8.81 0.56
CA ASP A 188 2.87 8.79 1.70
C ASP A 188 3.05 10.22 2.25
N ARG A 189 2.65 10.44 3.51
CA ARG A 189 2.74 11.77 4.14
C ARG A 189 4.16 12.33 4.15
N ARG A 190 5.17 11.46 4.16
CA ARG A 190 6.59 11.85 4.16
C ARG A 190 7.04 12.47 2.83
N LYS A 191 6.23 12.32 1.78
CA LYS A 191 6.45 12.86 0.43
C LYS A 191 5.42 13.93 0.05
N LEU A 192 4.50 14.26 0.95
CA LEU A 192 3.52 15.32 0.77
C LEU A 192 4.00 16.62 1.42
N PRO A 193 3.67 17.79 0.85
CA PRO A 193 3.95 19.09 1.46
C PRO A 193 2.93 19.37 2.57
N LEU A 194 2.94 18.57 3.64
CA LEU A 194 2.07 18.75 4.80
C LEU A 194 2.82 19.52 5.90
N PRO A 195 2.18 20.48 6.58
CA PRO A 195 2.80 21.12 7.74
C PRO A 195 2.86 20.16 8.94
N ASP A 196 3.86 20.37 9.80
CA ASP A 196 4.20 19.46 10.90
C ASP A 196 3.05 19.28 11.91
N ASP A 197 2.19 20.29 12.09
CA ASP A 197 1.03 20.26 12.99
C ASP A 197 -0.06 19.26 12.57
N LYS A 198 -0.04 18.81 11.30
CA LYS A 198 -0.96 17.79 10.78
C LYS A 198 -0.51 16.36 11.07
N VAL A 199 0.72 16.18 11.54
CA VAL A 199 1.39 14.89 11.69
C VAL A 199 1.64 14.61 13.16
N ASN A 200 1.00 13.57 13.70
CA ASN A 200 1.39 13.06 15.01
C ASN A 200 2.70 12.27 14.87
N PRO A 201 3.81 12.67 15.54
CA PRO A 201 5.09 11.98 15.45
C PRO A 201 5.05 10.52 15.90
N THR A 202 4.13 10.17 16.79
CA THR A 202 3.96 8.80 17.32
C THR A 202 3.08 7.91 16.44
N GLN A 203 2.42 8.48 15.44
CA GLN A 203 1.49 7.75 14.60
C GLN A 203 2.23 6.80 13.66
N TYR A 204 1.85 5.53 13.72
CA TYR A 204 2.41 4.47 12.88
C TYR A 204 1.92 4.54 11.43
N GLU A 205 0.63 4.83 11.19
CA GLU A 205 0.13 5.04 9.82
C GLU A 205 0.72 6.30 9.20
N TYR A 206 1.41 6.13 8.07
CA TYR A 206 2.00 7.22 7.28
C TYR A 206 1.47 7.25 5.84
N VAL A 207 0.48 6.41 5.50
CA VAL A 207 -0.10 6.34 4.15
C VAL A 207 -1.62 6.48 4.15
N ILE A 208 -2.15 7.16 3.12
CA ILE A 208 -3.56 7.09 2.73
C ILE A 208 -3.66 6.17 1.51
N ASN A 209 -4.48 5.13 1.59
CA ASN A 209 -4.55 4.10 0.55
C ASN A 209 -5.91 4.08 -0.15
N PHE A 210 -5.95 4.55 -1.39
CA PHE A 210 -7.13 4.55 -2.26
C PHE A 210 -7.23 3.27 -3.11
N LYS A 211 -6.25 2.35 -3.03
CA LYS A 211 -6.38 1.05 -3.68
C LYS A 211 -7.59 0.30 -3.12
N GLY A 212 -8.34 -0.31 -4.04
CA GLY A 212 -9.54 -1.07 -3.72
C GLY A 212 -10.84 -0.27 -3.73
N VAL A 213 -10.82 1.04 -4.01
CA VAL A 213 -12.02 1.72 -4.52
C VAL A 213 -12.26 1.21 -5.95
N ARG A 214 -13.36 0.49 -6.17
CA ARG A 214 -13.60 -0.25 -7.42
C ARG A 214 -13.91 0.67 -8.59
N ASN A 215 -14.82 1.61 -8.39
CA ASN A 215 -15.20 2.59 -9.40
C ASN A 215 -14.12 3.70 -9.49
N THR A 216 -13.63 3.96 -10.70
CA THR A 216 -12.54 4.92 -10.94
C THR A 216 -12.96 6.36 -10.68
N TYR A 217 -14.19 6.74 -11.02
CA TYR A 217 -14.72 8.07 -10.75
C TYR A 217 -14.79 8.33 -9.24
N PHE A 218 -15.36 7.41 -8.46
CA PHE A 218 -15.42 7.54 -7.00
C PHE A 218 -14.03 7.58 -6.37
N LYS A 219 -13.07 6.82 -6.89
CA LYS A 219 -11.68 6.92 -6.42
C LYS A 219 -11.13 8.34 -6.58
N GLN A 220 -11.30 8.94 -7.76
CA GLN A 220 -10.84 10.32 -7.99
C GLN A 220 -11.60 11.33 -7.14
N LEU A 221 -12.90 11.12 -6.92
CA LEU A 221 -13.72 11.93 -6.02
C LEU A 221 -13.17 11.90 -4.58
N VAL A 222 -12.92 10.70 -4.04
CA VAL A 222 -12.35 10.52 -2.70
C VAL A 222 -10.96 11.14 -2.61
N LYS A 223 -10.08 10.90 -3.58
CA LYS A 223 -8.75 11.54 -3.62
C LYS A 223 -8.89 13.05 -3.55
N ARG A 224 -9.69 13.65 -4.43
CA ARG A 224 -9.86 15.10 -4.49
C ARG A 224 -10.43 15.66 -3.18
N TYR A 225 -11.39 14.98 -2.56
CA TYR A 225 -11.93 15.36 -1.25
C TYR A 225 -10.86 15.24 -0.15
N CYS A 226 -10.14 14.13 -0.07
CA CYS A 226 -9.06 13.95 0.91
C CYS A 226 -7.95 15.00 0.76
N LYS A 227 -7.56 15.36 -0.48
CA LYS A 227 -6.58 16.44 -0.73
C LYS A 227 -7.06 17.77 -0.15
N LEU A 228 -8.33 18.10 -0.33
CA LEU A 228 -8.93 19.30 0.26
C LEU A 228 -8.92 19.24 1.78
N ARG A 229 -9.33 18.11 2.37
CA ARG A 229 -9.42 17.92 3.83
C ARG A 229 -8.06 17.95 4.50
N LEU A 230 -6.97 17.56 3.82
CA LEU A 230 -5.61 17.69 4.37
C LEU A 230 -5.19 19.15 4.65
N ASN A 231 -5.86 20.14 4.04
CA ASN A 231 -5.60 21.54 4.37
C ASN A 231 -6.14 21.93 5.75
N THR A 232 -7.19 21.27 6.23
CA THR A 232 -7.88 21.63 7.49
C THR A 232 -7.71 20.59 8.59
N ASP A 233 -7.65 19.32 8.23
CA ASP A 233 -7.73 18.20 9.16
C ASP A 233 -6.38 17.49 9.38
N SER A 234 -6.28 16.76 10.48
CA SER A 234 -5.11 15.91 10.76
C SER A 234 -5.01 14.75 9.76
N PHE A 235 -3.78 14.30 9.50
CA PHE A 235 -3.53 13.19 8.58
C PHE A 235 -4.29 11.91 8.98
N SER A 236 -4.34 11.60 10.28
CA SER A 236 -5.10 10.46 10.82
C SER A 236 -6.58 10.51 10.48
N TYR A 237 -7.18 11.70 10.61
CA TYR A 237 -8.61 11.85 10.34
C TYR A 237 -8.89 11.73 8.85
N VAL A 238 -8.02 12.25 7.98
CA VAL A 238 -8.16 12.04 6.53
C VAL A 238 -8.00 10.56 6.14
N CYS A 239 -7.14 9.79 6.82
CA CYS A 239 -7.07 8.34 6.64
C CYS A 239 -8.42 7.67 6.95
N ASP A 240 -9.07 8.05 8.06
CA ASP A 240 -10.40 7.56 8.45
C ASP A 240 -11.48 7.96 7.43
N ILE A 241 -11.46 9.21 6.95
CA ILE A 241 -12.32 9.67 5.84
C ILE A 241 -12.16 8.78 4.62
N ALA A 242 -10.92 8.58 4.15
CA ALA A 242 -10.64 7.78 2.95
C ALA A 242 -11.17 6.35 3.08
N GLN A 243 -10.99 5.73 4.25
CA GLN A 243 -11.45 4.36 4.51
C GLN A 243 -12.98 4.26 4.53
N LYS A 244 -13.67 5.17 5.23
CA LYS A 244 -15.13 5.18 5.30
C LYS A 244 -15.78 5.47 3.95
N LEU A 245 -15.23 6.41 3.19
CA LEU A 245 -15.69 6.70 1.83
C LEU A 245 -15.45 5.53 0.87
N LYS A 246 -14.30 4.86 0.97
CA LYS A 246 -14.03 3.64 0.20
C LYS A 246 -15.07 2.55 0.49
N GLU A 247 -15.45 2.36 1.74
CA GLU A 247 -16.49 1.38 2.12
C GLU A 247 -17.84 1.74 1.52
N PHE A 248 -18.28 3.00 1.64
CA PHE A 248 -19.52 3.49 1.02
C PHE A 248 -19.53 3.32 -0.51
N PHE A 249 -18.49 3.80 -1.20
CA PHE A 249 -18.44 3.72 -2.67
C PHE A 249 -18.31 2.29 -3.19
N ASN A 250 -17.68 1.40 -2.44
CA ASN A 250 -17.66 -0.02 -2.79
C ASN A 250 -19.00 -0.70 -2.53
N PHE A 251 -19.76 -0.29 -1.51
CA PHE A 251 -21.13 -0.74 -1.30
C PHE A 251 -22.01 -0.35 -2.49
N LEU A 252 -21.93 0.91 -2.93
CA LEU A 252 -22.66 1.38 -4.12
C LEU A 252 -22.27 0.58 -5.37
N ASP A 253 -20.97 0.45 -5.62
CA ASP A 253 -20.47 -0.30 -6.78
C ASP A 253 -20.93 -1.77 -6.76
N MET A 254 -21.09 -2.40 -5.60
CA MET A 254 -21.57 -3.79 -5.51
C MET A 254 -23.08 -3.92 -5.73
N ASN A 255 -23.86 -3.08 -5.08
CA ASN A 255 -25.30 -3.25 -4.94
C ASN A 255 -26.13 -2.44 -5.94
N PHE A 256 -25.56 -1.36 -6.48
CA PHE A 256 -26.25 -0.39 -7.34
C PHE A 256 -25.43 -0.08 -8.58
N LYS A 257 -25.34 -1.05 -9.50
CA LYS A 257 -24.50 -0.96 -10.72
C LYS A 257 -24.87 0.21 -11.64
N HIS A 258 -26.09 0.75 -11.56
CA HIS A 258 -26.49 1.95 -12.30
C HIS A 258 -25.84 3.23 -11.76
N VAL A 259 -25.40 3.24 -10.50
CA VAL A 259 -24.75 4.37 -9.84
C VAL A 259 -23.24 4.32 -10.09
N GLN A 260 -22.82 5.03 -11.12
CA GLN A 260 -21.43 5.19 -11.53
C GLN A 260 -20.86 6.57 -11.20
N ARG A 261 -21.73 7.52 -10.88
CA ARG A 261 -21.44 8.93 -10.57
C ARG A 261 -22.27 9.42 -9.39
N ILE A 262 -21.84 10.51 -8.78
CA ILE A 262 -22.46 10.99 -7.54
C ILE A 262 -23.83 11.65 -7.80
N ASN A 263 -24.07 12.26 -8.96
CA ASN A 263 -25.38 12.82 -9.34
C ASN A 263 -26.48 11.77 -9.54
N GLN A 264 -26.12 10.50 -9.73
CA GLN A 264 -27.06 9.40 -9.90
C GLN A 264 -27.60 8.89 -8.57
N LEU A 265 -27.01 9.32 -7.44
CA LEU A 265 -27.49 8.94 -6.13
C LEU A 265 -28.86 9.54 -5.86
N THR A 266 -29.75 8.69 -5.39
CA THR A 266 -31.04 9.08 -4.84
C THR A 266 -31.06 8.73 -3.36
N ARG A 267 -32.18 9.06 -2.71
CA ARG A 267 -32.41 8.68 -1.32
C ARG A 267 -32.40 7.15 -1.12
N MET A 268 -32.84 6.39 -2.12
CA MET A 268 -32.92 4.92 -2.08
C MET A 268 -31.56 4.28 -1.73
N GLU A 269 -30.49 4.71 -2.41
CA GLU A 269 -29.17 4.14 -2.18
C GLU A 269 -28.58 4.53 -0.82
N ILE A 270 -28.92 5.72 -0.31
CA ILE A 270 -28.51 6.15 1.04
C ILE A 270 -29.23 5.34 2.10
N GLU A 271 -30.55 5.18 2.02
CA GLU A 271 -31.33 4.38 2.97
C GLU A 271 -30.86 2.93 3.01
N ALA A 272 -30.53 2.35 1.85
CA ALA A 272 -29.95 1.02 1.78
C ALA A 272 -28.58 0.95 2.49
N TYR A 273 -27.73 1.97 2.34
CA TYR A 273 -26.46 2.03 3.07
C TYR A 273 -26.66 2.19 4.58
N LEU A 274 -27.62 3.00 5.01
CA LEU A 274 -27.96 3.16 6.44
C LEU A 274 -28.45 1.84 7.04
N SER A 275 -29.29 1.11 6.32
CA SER A 275 -29.76 -0.23 6.71
C SER A 275 -28.58 -1.22 6.83
N GLU A 276 -27.67 -1.21 5.87
CA GLU A 276 -26.45 -2.02 5.91
C GLU A 276 -25.59 -1.71 7.15
N LEU A 277 -25.39 -0.43 7.47
CA LEU A 277 -24.64 -0.03 8.68
C LEU A 277 -25.30 -0.53 9.98
N ASN A 278 -26.63 -0.54 10.05
CA ASN A 278 -27.36 -1.06 11.20
C ASN A 278 -27.19 -2.58 11.35
N MET A 279 -27.18 -3.31 10.24
CA MET A 279 -26.99 -4.76 10.25
C MET A 279 -25.56 -5.19 10.62
N MET A 280 -24.56 -4.31 10.48
CA MET A 280 -23.16 -4.62 10.82
C MET A 280 -22.89 -4.79 12.33
N GLY A 281 -23.82 -4.46 13.21
CA GLY A 281 -23.66 -4.60 14.66
C GLY A 281 -22.54 -3.71 15.24
N ILE A 282 -22.23 -2.60 14.57
CA ILE A 282 -21.23 -1.63 15.04
C ILE A 282 -21.86 -0.60 15.98
N LYS A 283 -21.05 0.00 16.87
CA LYS A 283 -21.54 0.97 17.85
C LYS A 283 -22.21 2.18 17.18
N PRO A 284 -23.31 2.72 17.75
CA PRO A 284 -23.99 3.90 17.23
C PRO A 284 -23.07 5.07 16.92
N SER A 285 -22.11 5.38 17.80
CA SER A 285 -21.14 6.46 17.57
C SER A 285 -20.26 6.25 16.33
N THR A 286 -19.96 4.99 15.97
CA THR A 286 -19.26 4.65 14.74
C THR A 286 -20.16 4.84 13.52
N ILE A 287 -21.44 4.52 13.62
CA ILE A 287 -22.44 4.74 12.55
C ILE A 287 -22.59 6.24 12.29
N THR A 288 -22.84 7.03 13.34
CA THR A 288 -22.92 8.50 13.26
C THR A 288 -21.65 9.07 12.63
N GLY A 289 -20.47 8.62 13.07
CA GLY A 289 -19.20 9.06 12.50
C GLY A 289 -18.96 8.67 11.03
N ARG A 290 -19.68 7.68 10.49
CA ARG A 290 -19.67 7.36 9.05
C ARG A 290 -20.61 8.29 8.28
N ILE A 291 -21.79 8.55 8.83
CA ILE A 291 -22.80 9.43 8.22
C ILE A 291 -22.31 10.87 8.17
N SER A 292 -21.69 11.37 9.24
CA SER A 292 -21.12 12.72 9.26
C SER A 292 -20.02 12.92 8.19
N ILE A 293 -19.30 11.86 7.80
CA ILE A 293 -18.32 11.94 6.71
C ILE A 293 -19.00 12.05 5.35
N LEU A 294 -20.10 11.33 5.13
CA LEU A 294 -20.89 11.46 3.91
C LEU A 294 -21.57 12.84 3.83
N GLU A 295 -22.11 13.32 4.93
CA GLU A 295 -22.70 14.66 5.03
C GLU A 295 -21.67 15.74 4.73
N GLY A 296 -20.48 15.63 5.32
CA GLY A 296 -19.35 16.52 5.07
C GLY A 296 -18.91 16.51 3.61
N LEU A 297 -18.88 15.33 2.97
CA LEU A 297 -18.61 15.21 1.54
C LEU A 297 -19.68 15.95 0.72
N PHE A 298 -20.96 15.59 0.86
CA PHE A 298 -22.04 16.17 0.04
C PHE A 298 -22.18 17.68 0.23
N SER A 299 -22.06 18.16 1.46
CA SER A 299 -22.07 19.59 1.77
C SER A 299 -20.90 20.32 1.10
N THR A 300 -19.72 19.69 1.06
CA THR A 300 -18.54 20.24 0.37
C THR A 300 -18.73 20.26 -1.13
N LEU A 301 -19.30 19.19 -1.72
CA LEU A 301 -19.59 19.13 -3.15
C LEU A 301 -20.53 20.26 -3.57
N LEU A 302 -21.60 20.47 -2.80
CA LEU A 302 -22.56 21.55 -3.03
C LEU A 302 -21.90 22.93 -2.93
N ARG A 303 -21.14 23.18 -1.86
CA ARG A 303 -20.49 24.48 -1.62
C ARG A 303 -19.46 24.86 -2.68
N LEU A 304 -18.74 23.88 -3.22
CA LEU A 304 -17.70 24.08 -4.23
C LEU A 304 -18.23 24.00 -5.66
N GLU A 305 -19.55 23.89 -5.83
CA GLU A 305 -20.21 23.75 -7.13
C GLU A 305 -19.52 22.72 -8.03
N TRP A 306 -19.14 21.55 -7.46
CA TRP A 306 -18.58 20.50 -8.30
C TRP A 306 -19.61 20.07 -9.33
N ASN A 307 -19.19 20.08 -10.59
CA ASN A 307 -19.92 19.35 -11.63
C ASN A 307 -20.21 17.95 -11.09
N ASP A 308 -21.46 17.49 -11.25
CA ASP A 308 -21.95 16.14 -10.88
C ASP A 308 -22.56 15.96 -9.47
N ILE A 309 -23.01 17.01 -8.74
CA ILE A 309 -23.69 16.85 -7.41
C ILE A 309 -25.08 16.17 -7.53
N PRO A 310 -25.54 15.39 -6.52
CA PRO A 310 -26.95 14.97 -6.44
C PRO A 310 -27.94 16.13 -6.55
N SER A 311 -29.08 15.92 -7.21
CA SER A 311 -30.09 16.97 -7.39
C SER A 311 -30.84 17.38 -6.11
N LYS A 312 -30.67 16.62 -5.02
CA LYS A 312 -31.37 16.81 -3.75
C LYS A 312 -30.42 16.54 -2.59
N VAL A 313 -30.72 17.12 -1.42
CA VAL A 313 -30.08 16.73 -0.17
C VAL A 313 -30.41 15.26 0.10
N LEU A 314 -29.38 14.45 0.34
CA LEU A 314 -29.54 13.00 0.48
C LEU A 314 -29.39 12.49 1.93
N ILE A 315 -28.83 13.31 2.81
CA ILE A 315 -28.66 13.01 4.24
C ILE A 315 -29.41 14.07 5.03
N TYR A 316 -30.26 13.62 5.95
CA TYR A 316 -31.09 14.45 6.79
C TYR A 316 -30.61 14.40 8.25
N PRO A 317 -30.91 15.43 9.07
CA PRO A 317 -30.49 15.45 10.47
C PRO A 317 -30.90 14.20 11.25
N GLU A 318 -32.12 13.70 11.02
CA GLU A 318 -32.66 12.49 11.64
C GLU A 318 -31.82 11.25 11.35
N ASP A 319 -31.12 11.19 10.22
CA ASP A 319 -30.30 10.03 9.87
C ASP A 319 -29.18 9.79 10.89
N GLY A 320 -28.71 10.82 11.59
CA GLY A 320 -27.71 10.68 12.66
C GLY A 320 -28.27 10.29 14.03
N HIS A 321 -29.59 10.46 14.24
CA HIS A 321 -30.28 10.29 15.51
C HIS A 321 -31.02 8.96 15.65
N VAL A 322 -31.25 8.24 14.55
CA VAL A 322 -31.97 6.94 14.54
C VAL A 322 -31.23 5.83 15.30
N PHE A 323 -29.96 6.01 15.66
CA PHE A 323 -29.13 4.94 16.27
C PHE A 323 -29.03 4.98 17.80
N ASN A 324 -29.80 5.84 18.48
CA ASN A 324 -29.81 5.95 19.94
C ASN A 324 -30.99 5.24 20.62
N MET A 325 -31.73 4.39 19.92
CA MET A 325 -32.67 3.41 20.49
C MET A 325 -32.10 2.00 20.34
#